data_AF-A0A8J6XUH0-F1
#
_entry.id   AF-A0A8J6XUH0-F1
#
_cell.length_a   1.000
_cell.length_b   1.000
_cell.length_c   1.000
_cell.angle_alpha   90.00
_cell.angle_beta   90.00
_cell.angle_gamma   90.00
#
_symmetry.space_group_name_H-M   'P 1'
#
loop_
_entity.id
_entity.type
_entity.pdbx_description
1 polymer ?
#
loop_
_entity_poly.entity_id
_entity_poly.type
_entity_poly.pdbx_seq_one_letter_code
_entity_poly.pdbx_strand_id
1 'polypeptide(L)' 'MNTQLVKTLVQIIRSLSQEERALLETELFFDSSKPSTQELMQLALMGGAFDFLYDESDIYSLEDGEPV' A
#
# COMPACT_ATOMS: atom_id res chain seq x y z
N MET A 1 21.08 -16.95 -18.96
CA MET A 1 20.56 -15.56 -18.92
C MET A 1 20.33 -15.09 -20.36
N ASN A 2 19.13 -14.65 -20.72
CA ASN A 2 18.84 -14.22 -22.09
C ASN A 2 19.28 -12.75 -22.29
N THR A 3 20.56 -12.55 -22.62
CA THR A 3 21.19 -11.22 -22.74
C THR A 3 20.70 -10.43 -23.95
N GLN A 4 20.19 -11.11 -24.99
CA GLN A 4 19.64 -10.46 -26.17
C GLN A 4 18.29 -9.80 -25.85
N LEU A 5 17.41 -10.51 -25.15
CA LEU A 5 16.13 -9.98 -24.70
C LEU A 5 16.29 -8.70 -23.86
N VAL A 6 17.22 -8.73 -22.89
CA VAL A 6 17.49 -7.56 -22.03
C VAL A 6 17.97 -6.36 -22.84
N LYS A 7 18.87 -6.57 -23.82
CA LYS A 7 19.36 -5.49 -24.69
C LYS A 7 18.24 -4.87 -25.53
N THR A 8 17.35 -5.70 -26.08
CA THR A 8 16.21 -5.23 -26.87
C THR A 8 15.25 -4.40 -26.01
N LEU A 9 14.94 -4.83 -24.79
CA LEU A 9 14.12 -4.07 -23.84
C LEU A 9 14.73 -2.71 -23.52
N VAL A 10 16.03 -2.65 -23.21
CA VAL A 10 16.73 -1.39 -22.94
C VAL A 10 16.66 -0.44 -24.14
N GLN A 11 16.78 -0.97 -25.36
CA GLN A 11 16.72 -0.17 -26.58
C GLN A 11 15.32 0.43 -26.80
N ILE A 12 14.27 -0.36 -26.57
CA ILE A 12 12.87 0.10 -26.66
C ILE A 12 12.59 1.18 -25.61
N ILE A 13 12.96 0.95 -24.35
CA ILE A 13 12.78 1.92 -23.26
C ILE A 13 13.48 3.25 -23.60
N ARG A 14 14.66 3.18 -24.21
CA ARG A 14 15.42 4.38 -24.62
C ARG A 14 14.76 5.14 -25.77
N SER A 15 13.99 4.50 -26.64
CA SER A 15 13.27 5.18 -27.74
C SER A 15 11.99 5.89 -27.30
N LEU A 16 11.48 5.60 -26.11
CA LEU A 16 10.28 6.26 -25.57
C LEU A 16 10.53 7.73 -25.27
N SER A 17 9.51 8.56 -25.49
CA SER A 17 9.42 9.94 -25.04
C SER A 17 9.36 10.03 -23.50
N GLN A 18 9.51 11.25 -22.97
CA GLN A 18 9.48 11.46 -21.51
C GLN A 18 8.13 11.06 -20.89
N GLU A 19 7.02 11.37 -21.57
CA GLU A 19 5.67 11.04 -21.13
C GLU A 19 5.45 9.51 -21.14
N GLU A 20 5.86 8.84 -22.21
CA GLU A 20 5.76 7.38 -22.32
C GLU A 20 6.64 6.65 -21.29
N ARG A 21 7.81 7.20 -20.95
CA ARG A 21 8.65 6.66 -19.87
C ARG A 21 8.00 6.84 -18.49
N ALA A 22 7.39 7.98 -18.22
CA ALA A 22 6.68 8.20 -16.96
C ALA A 22 5.48 7.25 -16.81
N LEU A 23 4.76 7.00 -17.90
CA LEU A 23 3.69 5.99 -17.93
C LEU A 23 4.25 4.59 -17.69
N LEU A 24 5.33 4.21 -18.38
CA LEU A 24 5.98 2.92 -18.22
C LEU A 24 6.48 2.71 -16.77
N GLU A 25 7.06 3.72 -16.13
CA GLU A 25 7.47 3.65 -14.73
C GLU A 25 6.28 3.42 -13.80
N THR A 26 5.16 4.11 -14.04
CA THR A 26 3.94 3.93 -13.23
C THR A 26 3.39 2.51 -13.35
N GLU A 27 3.40 1.93 -14.55
CA GLU A 27 2.91 0.56 -14.79
C GLU A 27 3.89 -0.53 -14.30
N LEU A 28 5.21 -0.34 -14.48
CA LEU A 28 6.23 -1.30 -14.06
C LEU A 28 6.47 -1.30 -12.55
N PHE A 29 6.43 -0.12 -11.94
CA PHE A 29 6.64 0.08 -10.51
C PHE A 29 5.32 0.40 -9.79
N PHE A 30 4.19 -0.02 -10.36
CA PHE A 30 2.92 -0.01 -9.65
C PHE A 30 3.13 -0.78 -8.35
N ASP A 31 3.08 -0.05 -7.24
CA ASP A 31 3.30 -0.61 -5.92
C ASP A 31 2.06 -1.43 -5.57
N SER A 32 2.03 -2.67 -6.07
CA SER A 32 1.03 -3.67 -5.73
C SER A 32 1.17 -4.15 -4.28
N SER A 33 2.07 -3.54 -3.49
CA SER A 33 2.13 -3.79 -2.06
C SER A 33 0.75 -3.51 -1.49
N LYS A 34 0.11 -4.61 -1.06
CA LYS A 34 -1.10 -4.51 -0.27
C LYS A 34 -0.76 -3.65 0.94
N PRO A 35 -1.67 -2.76 1.37
CA PRO A 35 -1.45 -2.01 2.59
C PRO A 35 -1.09 -3.01 3.69
N SER A 36 -0.01 -2.72 4.39
CA SER A 36 0.45 -3.50 5.53
C SER A 36 -0.66 -3.56 6.57
N THR A 37 -0.61 -4.58 7.43
CA THR A 37 -1.53 -4.67 8.57
C THR A 37 -1.54 -3.38 9.39
N GLN A 38 -0.41 -2.71 9.53
CA GLN A 38 -0.30 -1.44 10.26
C GLN A 38 -1.04 -0.30 9.54
N GLU A 39 -0.90 -0.18 8.23
CA GLU A 39 -1.63 0.82 7.44
C GLU A 39 -3.15 0.56 7.46
N LEU A 40 -3.56 -0.70 7.37
CA LEU A 40 -4.96 -1.09 7.50
C LEU A 40 -5.53 -0.77 8.89
N MET A 41 -4.78 -1.03 9.97
CA MET A 41 -5.18 -0.66 11.33
C MET A 41 -5.31 0.86 11.50
N GLN A 42 -4.35 1.63 10.97
CA GLN A 42 -4.41 3.09 11.02
C GLN A 42 -5.62 3.64 10.26
N LEU A 43 -5.93 3.08 9.09
CA LEU A 43 -7.12 3.45 8.34
C LEU A 43 -8.41 3.15 9.10
N ALA A 44 -8.49 1.99 9.76
CA ALA A 44 -9.65 1.63 10.59
C ALA A 44 -9.80 2.57 11.80
N LEU A 45 -8.70 2.93 12.46
CA LEU A 45 -8.68 3.91 13.55
C LEU A 45 -9.11 5.30 13.10
N MET A 46 -8.50 5.83 12.03
CA MET A 46 -8.86 7.15 11.49
C MET A 46 -10.28 7.20 10.93
N GLY A 47 -10.79 6.08 10.43
CA GLY A 47 -12.13 5.96 9.86
C GLY A 47 -13.24 5.79 10.90
N GLY A 48 -12.91 5.78 12.20
CA GLY A 48 -13.89 5.65 13.28
C GLY A 48 -14.51 4.24 13.38
N ALA A 49 -13.87 3.22 12.81
CA ALA A 49 -14.37 1.84 12.87
C ALA A 49 -14.45 1.30 14.31
N PHE A 50 -13.74 1.94 15.23
CA PHE A 50 -13.68 1.62 16.66
C PHE A 50 -14.41 2.63 17.55
N ASP A 51 -15.14 3.60 16.98
CA ASP A 51 -15.80 4.64 17.77
C ASP A 51 -16.89 4.06 18.70
N PHE A 52 -17.48 2.92 18.33
CA PHE A 52 -18.44 2.20 19.17
C PHE A 52 -17.87 1.80 20.55
N LEU A 53 -16.55 1.67 20.68
CA LEU A 53 -15.90 1.37 21.97
C LEU A 53 -16.10 2.50 22.98
N TYR A 54 -16.29 3.74 22.52
CA TYR A 54 -16.60 4.86 23.40
C TYR A 54 -18.01 4.78 23.97
N ASP A 55 -18.94 4.19 23.23
CA ASP A 55 -20.33 4.02 23.66
C ASP A 55 -20.52 2.81 24.59
N GLU A 56 -19.60 1.84 24.54
CA GLU A 56 -19.61 0.60 25.33
C GLU A 56 -18.40 0.53 26.30
N SER A 57 -18.03 1.68 26.87
CA SER A 57 -16.88 1.82 27.79
C SER A 57 -16.97 0.99 29.08
N ASP A 58 -18.16 0.49 29.41
CA ASP A 58 -18.43 -0.43 30.52
C ASP A 58 -18.08 -1.90 30.19
N ILE A 59 -17.93 -2.22 28.89
CA ILE A 59 -17.65 -3.57 28.39
C ILE A 59 -16.26 -3.65 27.74
N TYR A 60 -15.83 -2.60 27.04
CA TYR A 60 -14.56 -2.56 26.31
C TYR A 60 -13.73 -1.32 26.64
N SER A 61 -12.41 -1.51 26.82
CA SER A 61 -11.45 -0.43 26.99
C SER A 61 -10.23 -0.64 26.08
N LEU A 62 -9.67 0.46 25.59
CA LEU A 62 -8.41 0.47 24.85
C LEU A 62 -7.18 0.46 25.76
N GLU A 63 -7.35 0.59 27.09
CA GLU A 63 -6.27 0.94 28.00
C GLU A 63 -5.41 -0.24 28.48
N ASP A 64 -5.92 -1.46 28.72
CA ASP A 64 -5.04 -2.63 28.91
C ASP A 64 -5.65 -4.04 28.73
N GLY A 65 -6.96 -4.17 28.49
CA GLY A 65 -7.60 -5.50 28.36
C GLY A 65 -7.70 -6.30 29.67
N GLU A 66 -7.43 -5.69 30.82
CA GLU A 66 -7.71 -6.25 32.12
C GLU A 66 -9.21 -6.13 32.42
N PRO A 67 -9.83 -7.17 33.02
CA PRO A 67 -11.23 -7.13 33.40
C PRO A 67 -11.47 -6.15 34.55
N VAL A 68 -12.57 -5.39 34.46
CA VAL A 68 -13.12 -4.58 35.56
C VAL A 68 -13.74 -5.49 36.64
#